data_AF-A0A9N9SEU4-F1
#
_entry.id   AF-A0A9N9SEU4-F1
#
_cell.length_a   1.000
_cell.length_b   1.000
_cell.length_c   1.000
_cell.angle_alpha   90.00
_cell.angle_beta   90.00
_cell.angle_gamma   90.00
#
_symmetry.space_group_name_H-M   'P 1'
#
loop_
_entity.id
_entity.type
_entity.pdbx_description
1 polymer ?
#
loop_
_entity_poly.entity_id
_entity_poly.type
_entity_poly.pdbx_seq_one_letter_code
_entity_poly.pdbx_strand_id
1 'polypeptide(L)'
;MATKGLYYTPLGTDGSEYAHRQRVASHYQISALNKSRLKYCIFFHYLLFFAMLAKLSADILDKLDIFILEIEELDIPKPLWWEYIWCISLLLSFLGLDAIKKNRVAPMRNYMMGLTIFGFLPLLYAVIYYFPDVWTYLTFEEEEELEEIHLWQGYPYGMLCYAFILLAIQVHLFSMYFAWNLLTAWKPKGTKKFE
;
A
#
# COMPACT_ATOMS: atom_id res chain seq x y z
N MET A 1 -40.78 -5.73 61.79
CA MET A 1 -40.79 -6.33 60.43
C MET A 1 -40.00 -5.41 59.51
N ALA A 2 -38.76 -5.77 59.17
CA ALA A 2 -37.93 -5.01 58.24
C ALA A 2 -38.08 -5.63 56.85
N THR A 3 -38.76 -4.93 55.94
CA THR A 3 -38.83 -5.29 54.53
C THR A 3 -37.43 -5.15 53.93
N LYS A 4 -36.83 -6.27 53.54
CA LYS A 4 -35.60 -6.30 52.74
C LYS A 4 -35.86 -5.47 51.48
N GLY A 5 -35.14 -4.37 51.33
CA GLY A 5 -35.12 -3.60 50.09
C GLY A 5 -34.74 -4.55 48.95
N LEU A 6 -35.61 -4.69 47.97
CA LEU A 6 -35.27 -5.25 46.67
C LEU A 6 -34.18 -4.34 46.09
N TYR A 7 -32.94 -4.79 46.18
CA TYR A 7 -31.82 -4.16 45.46
C TYR A 7 -32.10 -4.34 43.98
N TYR A 8 -32.69 -3.33 43.36
CA TYR A 8 -32.73 -3.19 41.92
C TYR A 8 -31.29 -2.87 41.47
N THR A 9 -30.54 -3.91 41.10
CA THR A 9 -29.30 -3.72 40.34
C THR A 9 -29.69 -3.35 38.91
N PRO A 10 -29.29 -2.17 38.40
CA PRO A 10 -29.52 -1.81 37.01
C PRO A 10 -28.97 -2.90 36.08
N LEU A 11 -29.73 -3.29 35.04
CA LEU A 11 -29.25 -4.22 34.02
C LEU A 11 -27.83 -3.81 33.55
N GLY A 12 -26.86 -4.71 33.70
CA GLY A 12 -25.46 -4.49 33.32
C GLY A 12 -24.49 -4.06 34.43
N THR A 13 -24.92 -4.03 35.71
CA THR A 13 -24.03 -3.77 36.87
C THR A 13 -23.54 -5.01 37.62
N ASP A 14 -23.97 -6.22 37.22
CA ASP A 14 -23.60 -7.49 37.86
C ASP A 14 -22.28 -8.11 37.32
N GLY A 15 -21.62 -7.44 36.38
CA GLY A 15 -20.37 -7.90 35.77
C GLY A 15 -20.53 -9.02 34.72
N SER A 16 -21.75 -9.52 34.48
CA SER A 16 -22.02 -10.58 33.51
C SER A 16 -21.72 -10.18 32.06
N GLU A 17 -21.73 -8.88 31.77
CA GLU A 17 -21.43 -8.31 30.45
C GLU A 17 -19.93 -8.08 30.17
N TYR A 18 -19.05 -8.31 31.14
CA TYR A 18 -17.62 -7.98 31.02
C TYR A 18 -16.99 -8.63 29.78
N ALA A 19 -17.25 -9.91 29.56
CA ALA A 19 -16.73 -10.65 28.40
C ALA A 19 -17.23 -10.09 27.06
N HIS A 20 -18.51 -9.67 27.00
CA HIS A 20 -19.08 -9.05 25.80
C HIS A 20 -18.45 -7.67 25.53
N ARG A 21 -18.36 -6.81 26.55
CA ARG A 21 -17.77 -5.47 26.44
C ARG A 21 -16.29 -5.53 26.05
N GLN A 22 -15.53 -6.47 26.61
CA GLN A 22 -14.12 -6.68 26.26
C GLN A 22 -13.96 -7.15 24.81
N ARG A 23 -14.84 -8.03 24.34
CA ARG A 23 -14.87 -8.48 22.94
C ARG A 23 -15.20 -7.33 21.99
N VAL A 24 -16.16 -6.48 22.32
CA VAL A 24 -16.52 -5.33 21.49
C VAL A 24 -15.39 -4.30 21.47
N ALA A 25 -14.79 -3.98 22.62
CA ALA A 25 -13.68 -3.05 22.74
C ALA A 25 -12.45 -3.49 21.93
N SER A 26 -12.08 -4.77 22.00
CA SER A 26 -10.97 -5.32 21.21
C SER A 26 -11.22 -5.24 19.70
N HIS A 27 -12.46 -5.45 19.23
CA HIS A 27 -12.83 -5.27 17.82
C HIS A 27 -12.63 -3.82 17.35
N TYR A 28 -13.07 -2.84 18.15
CA TYR A 28 -12.87 -1.42 17.82
C TYR A 28 -11.40 -1.01 17.86
N GLN A 29 -10.62 -1.51 18.83
CA GLN A 29 -9.18 -1.24 18.90
C GLN A 29 -8.42 -1.79 17.69
N ILE A 30 -8.71 -3.04 17.28
CA ILE A 30 -8.11 -3.65 16.08
C ILE A 30 -8.46 -2.84 14.84
N SER A 31 -9.74 -2.45 14.68
CA SER A 31 -10.18 -1.61 13.56
C SER A 31 -9.46 -0.26 13.55
N ALA A 32 -9.42 0.45 14.68
CA ALA A 32 -8.76 1.75 14.80
C ALA A 32 -7.26 1.67 14.47
N LEU A 33 -6.56 0.66 15.00
CA LEU A 33 -5.13 0.46 14.76
C LEU A 33 -4.83 0.19 13.28
N ASN A 34 -5.56 -0.74 12.66
CA ASN A 34 -5.35 -1.07 11.24
C ASN A 34 -5.72 0.10 10.31
N LYS A 35 -6.71 0.93 10.67
CA LYS A 35 -6.99 2.17 9.91
C LYS A 35 -5.81 3.14 9.96
N SER A 36 -5.23 3.35 11.14
CA SER A 36 -4.07 4.23 11.29
C SER A 36 -2.89 3.71 10.47
N ARG A 37 -2.58 2.41 10.61
CA ARG A 37 -1.49 1.77 9.86
C ARG A 37 -1.70 1.81 8.36
N LEU A 38 -2.93 1.57 7.87
CA LEU A 38 -3.24 1.71 6.45
C LEU A 38 -3.04 3.14 5.95
N LYS A 39 -3.37 4.16 6.74
CA LYS A 39 -3.08 5.56 6.37
C LYS A 39 -1.58 5.81 6.23
N TYR A 40 -0.76 5.25 7.12
CA TYR A 40 0.71 5.35 6.98
C TYR A 40 1.21 4.64 5.73
N CYS A 41 0.71 3.45 5.40
CA CYS A 41 1.07 2.77 4.15
C CYS A 41 0.67 3.62 2.93
N ILE A 42 -0.52 4.22 2.94
CA ILE A 42 -0.95 5.14 1.88
C ILE A 42 -0.02 6.36 1.83
N PHE A 43 0.35 6.95 2.97
CA PHE A 43 1.30 8.05 3.00
C PHE A 43 2.66 7.69 2.37
N PHE A 44 3.24 6.52 2.71
CA PHE A 44 4.47 6.06 2.07
C PHE A 44 4.30 5.75 0.58
N HIS A 45 3.13 5.28 0.18
CA HIS A 45 2.80 5.12 -1.23
C HIS A 45 2.79 6.46 -1.98
N TYR A 46 2.30 7.54 -1.35
CA TYR A 46 2.39 8.89 -1.90
C TYR A 46 3.85 9.36 -2.02
N LEU A 47 4.71 9.08 -1.04
CA LEU A 47 6.14 9.43 -1.13
C LEU A 47 6.82 8.71 -2.30
N LEU A 48 6.59 7.41 -2.44
CA LEU A 48 7.10 6.63 -3.58
C LEU A 48 6.53 7.12 -4.91
N PHE A 49 5.26 7.52 -4.94
CA PHE A 49 4.65 8.14 -6.11
C PHE A 49 5.35 9.44 -6.50
N PHE A 50 5.64 10.33 -5.55
CA PHE A 50 6.37 11.56 -5.88
C PHE A 50 7.79 11.29 -6.37
N ALA A 51 8.47 10.27 -5.84
CA ALA A 51 9.76 9.83 -6.38
C ALA A 51 9.64 9.32 -7.82
N MET A 52 8.64 8.48 -8.12
CA MET A 52 8.36 8.02 -9.48
C MET A 52 7.96 9.18 -10.39
N LEU A 53 7.12 10.11 -9.93
CA LEU A 53 6.71 11.29 -10.70
C LEU A 53 7.89 12.21 -11.00
N ALA A 54 8.83 12.37 -10.08
CA ALA A 54 10.06 13.13 -10.32
C ALA A 54 10.88 12.48 -11.45
N LYS A 55 11.02 11.15 -11.46
CA LYS A 55 11.64 10.44 -12.59
C LYS A 55 10.86 10.64 -13.91
N LEU A 56 9.54 10.50 -13.88
CA LEU A 56 8.68 10.66 -15.07
C LEU A 56 8.62 12.11 -15.56
N SER A 57 9.05 13.08 -14.76
CA SER A 57 8.91 14.50 -15.07
C SER A 57 9.69 14.92 -16.32
N ALA A 58 10.88 14.35 -16.56
CA ALA A 58 11.66 14.63 -17.77
C ALA A 58 10.85 14.32 -19.04
N ASP A 59 10.36 13.09 -19.18
CA ASP A 59 9.53 12.69 -20.32
C ASP A 59 8.21 13.47 -20.43
N ILE A 60 7.60 13.83 -19.29
CA ILE A 60 6.39 14.67 -19.29
C ILE A 60 6.69 16.08 -19.82
N LEU A 61 7.80 16.68 -19.41
CA LEU A 61 8.23 18.00 -19.86
C LEU A 61 8.55 17.99 -21.36
N ASP A 62 9.24 16.96 -21.84
CA ASP A 62 9.52 16.77 -23.26
C ASP A 62 8.23 16.68 -24.09
N LYS A 63 7.24 15.91 -23.62
CA LYS A 63 5.92 15.79 -24.27
C LYS A 63 5.13 17.10 -24.27
N LEU A 64 5.44 18.03 -23.38
CA LEU A 64 4.84 19.36 -23.31
C LEU A 64 5.65 20.41 -24.07
N ASP A 65 6.73 20.02 -24.75
CA ASP A 65 7.65 20.92 -25.45
C ASP A 65 8.29 21.97 -24.50
N ILE A 66 8.57 21.55 -23.25
CA ILE A 66 9.22 22.37 -22.22
C ILE A 66 10.65 21.87 -22.01
N PHE A 67 11.64 22.69 -22.39
CA PHE A 67 13.05 22.36 -22.23
C PHE A 67 13.65 22.97 -20.95
N ILE A 68 14.24 22.12 -20.11
CA ILE A 68 15.00 22.52 -18.92
C ILE A 68 16.37 21.82 -18.97
N LEU A 69 17.43 22.61 -19.14
CA LEU A 69 18.78 22.09 -19.39
C LEU A 69 19.26 21.17 -18.25
N GLU A 70 19.03 21.56 -17.00
CA GLU A 70 19.47 20.80 -15.83
C GLU A 70 18.78 19.43 -15.71
N ILE A 71 17.57 19.29 -16.26
CA ILE A 71 16.83 18.03 -16.27
C ILE A 71 17.32 17.15 -17.43
N GLU A 72 17.60 17.74 -18.58
CA GLU A 72 18.15 17.02 -19.74
C GLU A 72 19.57 16.50 -19.45
N GLU A 73 20.43 17.29 -18.80
CA GLU A 73 21.78 16.90 -18.40
C GLU A 73 21.80 15.72 -17.40
N LEU A 74 20.70 15.48 -16.70
CA LEU A 74 20.58 14.35 -15.80
C LEU A 74 20.45 13.01 -16.55
N ASP A 75 20.15 13.05 -17.86
CA ASP A 75 20.02 11.91 -18.76
C ASP A 75 19.16 10.80 -18.14
N ILE A 76 17.98 11.18 -17.64
CA ILE A 76 17.08 10.26 -16.94
C ILE A 76 16.61 9.19 -17.93
N PRO A 77 16.75 7.88 -17.61
CA PRO A 77 16.34 6.82 -18.52
C PRO A 77 14.86 6.92 -18.87
N LYS A 78 14.58 6.78 -20.18
CA LYS A 78 13.22 6.90 -20.72
C LYS A 78 12.26 5.97 -19.98
N PRO A 79 11.05 6.46 -19.66
CA PRO A 79 10.16 5.69 -18.84
C PRO A 79 9.53 4.53 -19.60
N LEU A 80 9.34 3.44 -18.88
CA LEU A 80 8.60 2.28 -19.36
C LEU A 80 7.13 2.40 -18.96
N TRP A 81 6.25 1.73 -19.71
CA TRP A 81 4.81 1.76 -19.46
C TRP A 81 4.42 1.31 -18.05
N TRP A 82 5.18 0.40 -17.44
CA TRP A 82 4.89 -0.08 -16.09
C TRP A 82 4.93 1.06 -15.06
N GLU A 83 5.76 2.07 -15.24
CA GLU A 83 5.91 3.21 -14.32
C GLU A 83 4.66 4.09 -14.34
N TYR A 84 4.15 4.40 -15.53
CA TYR A 84 2.86 5.11 -15.69
C TYR A 84 1.69 4.31 -15.16
N ILE A 85 1.63 3.01 -15.45
CA ILE A 85 0.55 2.14 -14.96
C ILE A 85 0.60 2.05 -13.44
N TRP A 86 1.80 1.96 -12.85
CA TRP A 86 1.99 1.93 -11.40
C TRP A 86 1.46 3.19 -10.73
N CYS A 87 1.68 4.36 -11.33
CA CYS A 87 1.14 5.64 -10.85
C CYS A 87 -0.39 5.67 -10.72
N ILE A 88 -1.14 4.86 -11.50
CA ILE A 88 -2.60 4.74 -11.38
C ILE A 88 -3.01 4.18 -10.01
N SER A 89 -2.17 3.33 -9.40
CA SER A 89 -2.46 2.73 -8.09
C SER A 89 -2.58 3.76 -6.96
N LEU A 90 -1.96 4.94 -7.10
CA LEU A 90 -2.15 6.05 -6.18
C LEU A 90 -3.61 6.53 -6.17
N LEU A 91 -4.23 6.67 -7.33
CA LEU A 91 -5.61 7.16 -7.45
C LEU A 91 -6.59 6.22 -6.74
N LEU A 92 -6.29 4.93 -6.70
CA LEU A 92 -7.12 3.94 -6.03
C LEU A 92 -7.05 4.06 -4.50
N SER A 93 -6.01 4.69 -3.95
CA SER A 93 -5.90 4.95 -2.51
C SER A 93 -7.03 5.83 -1.97
N PHE A 94 -7.66 6.67 -2.80
CA PHE A 94 -8.85 7.44 -2.42
C PHE A 94 -10.00 6.52 -1.98
N LEU A 95 -10.17 5.37 -2.64
CA LEU A 95 -11.16 4.37 -2.25
C LEU A 95 -10.85 3.77 -0.88
N GLY A 96 -9.57 3.51 -0.58
CA GLY A 96 -9.11 3.02 0.71
C GLY A 96 -9.33 4.06 1.84
N LEU A 97 -8.94 5.31 1.60
CA LEU A 97 -9.14 6.42 2.53
C LEU A 97 -10.62 6.72 2.79
N ASP A 98 -11.45 6.61 1.77
CA ASP A 98 -12.89 6.76 1.88
C ASP A 98 -13.53 5.59 2.66
N ALA A 99 -13.10 4.36 2.37
CA ALA A 99 -13.60 3.17 3.05
C ALA A 99 -13.39 3.24 4.57
N ILE A 100 -12.21 3.66 5.03
CA ILE A 100 -11.88 3.72 6.46
C ILE A 100 -12.68 4.77 7.23
N LYS A 101 -13.21 5.82 6.57
CA LYS A 101 -14.03 6.85 7.23
C LYS A 101 -15.36 6.28 7.74
N LYS A 102 -16.00 5.43 6.94
CA LYS A 102 -17.36 4.90 7.19
C LYS A 102 -17.42 3.37 7.28
N ASN A 103 -16.27 2.69 7.44
CA ASN A 103 -16.15 1.23 7.45
C ASN A 103 -16.79 0.56 6.22
N ARG A 104 -16.65 1.19 5.03
CA ARG A 104 -17.30 0.70 3.81
C ARG A 104 -16.52 -0.48 3.23
N VAL A 105 -17.15 -1.64 3.23
CA VAL A 105 -16.57 -2.90 2.72
C VAL A 105 -16.31 -2.85 1.22
N ALA A 106 -17.27 -2.36 0.41
CA ALA A 106 -17.14 -2.37 -1.06
C ALA A 106 -15.99 -1.49 -1.57
N PRO A 107 -15.83 -0.21 -1.17
CA PRO A 107 -14.70 0.60 -1.58
C PRO A 107 -13.36 0.04 -1.11
N MET A 108 -13.29 -0.60 0.07
CA MET A 108 -12.08 -1.28 0.53
C MET A 108 -11.71 -2.46 -0.38
N ARG A 109 -12.68 -3.27 -0.80
CA ARG A 109 -12.44 -4.36 -1.76
C ARG A 109 -11.97 -3.83 -3.12
N ASN A 110 -12.59 -2.76 -3.61
CA ASN A 110 -12.20 -2.13 -4.86
C ASN A 110 -10.79 -1.53 -4.78
N TYR A 111 -10.43 -0.92 -3.65
CA TYR A 111 -9.06 -0.49 -3.36
C TYR A 111 -8.07 -1.66 -3.42
N MET A 112 -8.37 -2.77 -2.76
CA MET A 112 -7.50 -3.95 -2.77
C MET A 112 -7.33 -4.54 -4.17
N MET A 113 -8.42 -4.70 -4.92
CA MET A 113 -8.36 -5.17 -6.32
C MET A 113 -7.54 -4.22 -7.19
N GLY A 114 -7.77 -2.92 -7.05
CA GLY A 114 -7.02 -1.89 -7.74
C GLY A 114 -5.53 -1.94 -7.41
N LEU A 115 -5.17 -2.10 -6.14
CA LEU A 115 -3.79 -2.23 -5.69
C LEU A 115 -3.14 -3.51 -6.23
N THR A 116 -3.89 -4.61 -6.35
CA THR A 116 -3.40 -5.82 -7.02
C THR A 116 -3.08 -5.57 -8.49
N ILE A 117 -4.01 -4.99 -9.24
CA ILE A 117 -3.87 -4.84 -10.70
C ILE A 117 -2.87 -3.74 -11.06
N PHE A 118 -2.96 -2.56 -10.44
CA PHE A 118 -2.16 -1.40 -10.80
C PHE A 118 -0.96 -1.20 -9.88
N GLY A 119 -0.91 -1.84 -8.71
CA GLY A 119 0.25 -1.77 -7.81
C GLY A 119 1.19 -2.95 -8.04
N PHE A 120 0.71 -4.18 -7.80
CA PHE A 120 1.57 -5.36 -7.86
C PHE A 120 1.94 -5.83 -9.26
N LEU A 121 1.02 -5.85 -10.23
CA LEU A 121 1.34 -6.38 -11.57
C LEU A 121 2.43 -5.57 -12.30
N PRO A 122 2.42 -4.23 -12.30
CA PRO A 122 3.50 -3.45 -12.91
C PRO A 122 4.85 -3.70 -12.23
N LEU A 123 4.86 -3.87 -10.89
CA LEU A 123 6.08 -4.20 -10.15
C LEU A 123 6.58 -5.60 -10.50
N LEU A 124 5.70 -6.58 -10.64
CA LEU A 124 6.06 -7.93 -11.07
C LEU A 124 6.66 -7.93 -12.48
N TYR A 125 6.05 -7.19 -13.40
CA TYR A 125 6.61 -6.96 -14.73
C TYR A 125 8.01 -6.34 -14.64
N ALA A 126 8.18 -5.30 -13.81
CA ALA A 126 9.46 -4.62 -13.64
C ALA A 126 10.55 -5.55 -13.08
N VAL A 127 10.22 -6.42 -12.12
CA VAL A 127 11.16 -7.45 -11.63
C VAL A 127 11.64 -8.32 -12.78
N ILE A 128 10.73 -8.85 -13.60
CA ILE A 128 11.09 -9.71 -14.73
C ILE A 128 11.93 -8.94 -15.76
N TYR A 129 11.55 -7.69 -16.04
CA TYR A 129 12.22 -6.84 -17.02
C TYR A 129 13.67 -6.53 -16.64
N TYR A 130 13.94 -6.12 -15.39
CA TYR A 130 15.28 -5.77 -14.92
C TYR A 130 16.09 -6.97 -14.40
N PHE A 131 15.51 -8.18 -14.39
CA PHE A 131 16.18 -9.36 -13.87
C PHE A 131 17.52 -9.65 -14.55
N PRO A 132 17.66 -9.60 -15.90
CA PRO A 132 18.94 -9.84 -16.56
C PRO A 132 20.02 -8.84 -16.12
N ASP A 133 19.74 -7.54 -16.17
CA ASP A 133 20.69 -6.49 -15.75
C ASP A 133 21.15 -6.66 -14.30
N VAL A 134 20.20 -6.96 -13.40
CA VAL A 134 20.50 -7.18 -11.98
C VAL A 134 21.30 -8.46 -11.78
N TRP A 135 20.98 -9.52 -12.52
CA TRP A 135 21.71 -10.77 -12.45
C TRP A 135 23.15 -10.58 -12.91
N THR A 136 23.35 -10.03 -14.12
CA THR A 136 24.68 -9.71 -14.66
C THR A 136 25.47 -8.84 -13.69
N TYR A 137 24.89 -7.76 -13.17
CA TYR A 137 25.59 -6.90 -12.22
C TYR A 137 26.01 -7.61 -10.91
N LEU A 138 25.27 -8.64 -10.48
CA LEU A 138 25.59 -9.38 -9.26
C LEU A 138 26.55 -10.56 -9.49
N THR A 139 26.69 -11.03 -10.72
CA THR A 139 27.46 -12.25 -11.04
C THR A 139 28.56 -12.06 -12.08
N PHE A 140 28.82 -10.84 -12.55
CA PHE A 140 29.86 -10.58 -13.54
C PHE A 140 31.23 -11.11 -13.06
N GLU A 141 31.97 -11.73 -13.98
CA GLU A 141 33.34 -12.15 -13.74
C GLU A 141 34.33 -11.22 -14.45
N GLU A 142 33.94 -10.69 -15.60
CA GLU A 142 34.73 -9.76 -16.41
C GLU A 142 34.03 -8.39 -16.52
N GLU A 143 34.81 -7.29 -16.49
CA GLU A 143 34.26 -5.93 -16.58
C GLU A 143 33.53 -5.66 -17.92
N GLU A 144 33.89 -6.38 -18.98
CA GLU A 144 33.26 -6.29 -20.30
C GLU A 144 31.77 -6.69 -20.25
N GLU A 145 31.37 -7.58 -19.34
CA GLU A 145 29.96 -7.95 -19.14
C GLU A 145 29.11 -6.77 -18.61
N LEU A 146 29.74 -5.81 -17.94
CA LEU A 146 29.06 -4.61 -17.44
C LEU A 146 28.76 -3.61 -18.57
N GLU A 147 29.30 -3.79 -19.77
CA GLU A 147 28.92 -3.00 -20.95
C GLU A 147 27.53 -3.37 -21.46
N GLU A 148 27.03 -4.57 -21.12
CA GLU A 148 25.70 -5.05 -21.53
C GLU A 148 24.57 -4.48 -20.67
N ILE A 149 24.87 -3.97 -19.47
CA ILE A 149 23.87 -3.45 -18.55
C ILE A 149 23.65 -1.95 -18.72
N HIS A 150 22.42 -1.49 -18.48
CA HIS A 150 22.14 -0.07 -18.54
C HIS A 150 22.62 0.67 -17.27
N LEU A 151 23.48 1.66 -17.44
CA LEU A 151 23.95 2.55 -16.37
C LEU A 151 23.24 3.91 -16.44
N TRP A 152 22.91 4.47 -15.28
CA TRP A 152 22.46 5.85 -15.12
C TRP A 152 23.38 6.56 -14.14
N GLN A 153 24.05 7.62 -14.60
CA GLN A 153 25.03 8.39 -13.81
C GLN A 153 26.12 7.50 -13.16
N GLY A 154 26.55 6.46 -13.88
CA GLY A 154 27.56 5.50 -13.40
C GLY A 154 27.03 4.42 -12.44
N TYR A 155 25.72 4.38 -12.16
CA TYR A 155 25.11 3.35 -11.32
C TYR A 155 24.27 2.37 -12.15
N PRO A 156 24.25 1.07 -11.80
CA PRO A 156 23.41 0.08 -12.48
C PRO A 156 21.93 0.43 -12.33
N TYR A 157 21.28 0.81 -13.42
CA TYR A 157 19.91 1.30 -13.39
C TYR A 157 18.93 0.22 -12.91
N GLY A 158 19.10 -1.03 -13.35
CA GLY A 158 18.29 -2.16 -12.89
C GLY A 158 18.30 -2.34 -11.37
N MET A 159 19.45 -2.10 -10.71
CA MET A 159 19.56 -2.17 -9.25
C MET A 159 18.82 -1.03 -8.55
N LEU A 160 18.91 0.20 -9.10
CA LEU A 160 18.15 1.35 -8.59
C LEU A 160 16.64 1.09 -8.71
N CYS A 161 16.19 0.53 -9.83
CA CYS A 161 14.81 0.10 -10.01
C CYS A 161 14.41 -0.97 -9.00
N TYR A 162 15.25 -1.98 -8.75
CA TYR A 162 15.00 -3.01 -7.74
C TYR A 162 14.86 -2.42 -6.33
N ALA A 163 15.68 -1.44 -5.94
CA ALA A 163 15.55 -0.77 -4.65
C ALA A 163 14.16 -0.10 -4.50
N PHE A 164 13.70 0.60 -5.53
CA PHE A 164 12.35 1.17 -5.57
C PHE A 164 11.27 0.08 -5.50
N ILE A 165 11.40 -0.97 -6.31
CA ILE A 165 10.43 -2.07 -6.39
C ILE A 165 10.27 -2.76 -5.03
N LEU A 166 11.37 -3.04 -4.32
CA LEU A 166 11.32 -3.67 -3.00
C LEU A 166 10.57 -2.83 -1.97
N LEU A 167 10.83 -1.51 -1.94
CA LEU A 167 10.11 -0.58 -1.06
C LEU A 167 8.61 -0.52 -1.44
N ALA A 168 8.29 -0.45 -2.72
CA ALA A 168 6.91 -0.41 -3.21
C ALA A 168 6.14 -1.70 -2.87
N ILE A 169 6.74 -2.87 -3.13
CA ILE A 169 6.17 -4.17 -2.75
C ILE A 169 5.93 -4.22 -1.24
N GLN A 170 6.89 -3.79 -0.42
CA GLN A 170 6.74 -3.79 1.03
C GLN A 170 5.55 -2.93 1.48
N VAL A 171 5.44 -1.70 0.96
CA VAL A 171 4.31 -0.80 1.23
C VAL A 171 2.98 -1.42 0.80
N HIS A 172 2.92 -2.02 -0.39
CA HIS A 172 1.71 -2.66 -0.91
C HIS A 172 1.31 -3.91 -0.14
N LEU A 173 2.27 -4.75 0.29
CA LEU A 173 2.02 -5.93 1.13
C LEU A 173 1.41 -5.53 2.47
N PHE A 174 1.98 -4.53 3.14
CA PHE A 174 1.40 -4.00 4.39
C PHE A 174 0.03 -3.37 4.16
N SER A 175 -0.16 -2.64 3.06
CA SER A 175 -1.46 -2.08 2.69
C SER A 175 -2.53 -3.17 2.57
N MET A 176 -2.22 -4.26 1.84
CA MET A 176 -3.11 -5.41 1.68
C MET A 176 -3.40 -6.10 3.02
N TYR A 177 -2.37 -6.30 3.84
CA TYR A 177 -2.51 -6.92 5.16
C TYR A 177 -3.45 -6.13 6.07
N PHE A 178 -3.25 -4.81 6.19
CA PHE A 178 -4.10 -3.96 7.02
C PHE A 178 -5.52 -3.82 6.45
N ALA A 179 -5.66 -3.71 5.11
CA ALA A 179 -6.96 -3.70 4.45
C ALA A 179 -7.75 -5.00 4.70
N TRP A 180 -7.09 -6.16 4.62
CA TRP A 180 -7.69 -7.45 4.91
C TRP A 180 -8.16 -7.58 6.37
N ASN A 181 -7.34 -7.11 7.32
CA ASN A 181 -7.71 -7.08 8.73
C ASN A 181 -8.94 -6.18 8.98
N LEU A 182 -9.03 -5.04 8.28
CA LEU A 182 -10.19 -4.16 8.35
C LEU A 182 -11.45 -4.82 7.79
N LEU A 183 -11.36 -5.46 6.63
CA LEU A 183 -12.49 -6.22 6.07
C LEU A 183 -12.97 -7.31 7.03
N THR A 184 -12.05 -7.98 7.72
CA THR A 184 -12.37 -9.01 8.71
C THR A 184 -13.03 -8.41 9.95
N ALA A 185 -12.57 -7.25 10.43
CA ALA A 185 -13.15 -6.55 11.57
C ALA A 185 -14.53 -5.92 11.27
N TRP A 186 -14.80 -5.54 10.03
CA TRP A 186 -16.07 -4.92 9.62
C TRP A 186 -17.15 -5.94 9.23
N LYS A 187 -16.81 -7.23 9.08
CA LYS A 187 -17.81 -8.26 8.82
C LYS A 187 -18.78 -8.33 10.01
N PRO A 188 -20.10 -8.21 9.78
CA PRO A 188 -21.07 -8.44 10.84
C PRO A 188 -20.94 -9.90 11.30
N LYS A 189 -20.58 -10.12 12.56
CA LYS A 189 -20.72 -11.44 13.17
C LYS A 189 -22.21 -11.66 13.35
N GLY A 190 -22.78 -12.54 12.53
CA GLY A 190 -24.20 -12.84 12.57
C GLY A 190 -24.64 -13.07 14.01
N THR A 191 -25.61 -12.29 14.47
CA THR A 191 -26.46 -12.70 15.57
C THR A 191 -27.07 -14.02 15.13
N LYS A 192 -26.70 -15.13 15.77
CA LYS A 192 -27.59 -16.29 15.79
C LYS A 192 -28.92 -15.73 16.28
N LYS A 193 -29.94 -15.67 15.43
CA LYS A 193 -31.31 -15.60 15.90
C LYS A 193 -31.46 -16.82 16.80
N PHE A 194 -31.58 -16.59 18.10
CA PHE A 194 -32.13 -17.61 18.98
C PHE A 194 -33.60 -17.73 18.56
N GLU A 195 -33.90 -18.76 17.77
CA GLU A 195 -35.25 -19.33 17.68
C GLU A 195 -35.50 -20.19 18.92
#